data_AF-A0A812REE4-F1
#
_entry.id   AF-A0A812REE4-F1
#
_cell.length_a   1.000
_cell.length_b   1.000
_cell.length_c   1.000
_cell.angle_alpha   90.00
_cell.angle_beta   90.00
_cell.angle_gamma   90.00
#
_symmetry.space_group_name_H-M   'P 1'
#
loop_
_entity.id
_entity.type
_entity.pdbx_description
1 polymer ?
#
loop_
_entity_poly.entity_id
_entity_poly.type
_entity_poly.pdbx_seq_one_letter_code
_entity_poly.pdbx_strand_id
1 'polypeptide(L)'
;MEEALKTYLFLEASSSCVKHVEKVGADKPLPHLAPSPQDILTFCYTSGTTGDPKGVLLTHQNLCSAWSAASGRDALKAGDGDVHMSYLPLPHIFERLVQFGVILGGASIGFYQGDTLKIVEDLQALRPTFFPSVPRLLNRVHDRLLAGINEAGGLKKALFERAFAAKKGMLPQGKNTHPLWDRIIFKKIAEKVGLDRVRLIVTGSAPIADNVLDFIRIVFCCPVLEGYGLSETAAGGTITADQDMMPGTVGAVTACNEIRLKDVPDMGYLRTDQVHKIGSKTIPCCGRGEICLKGLNIFQGYYKMPDKTAEAIDADGWFHSGDIGMWTPDGRLKIIDRKKNIFKLAQGEYVAPEKLENLNVQSKFIAQSFVYGDSLKTQLVSIVVPDPEVAKAWAKESGSQPPRTASLVMHSPASGAEHLGLDDCSTVFGWDLEPSLHAGRLGNTSFSQEMFNMARKVQGLGLSFKPSCFVRVMICCTFLRDHRKHSSDQAEGT
;
A
#
# COMPACT_ATOMS: atom_id res chain seq x y z
N MET A 1 11.71 -35.49 13.02
CA MET A 1 11.29 -34.20 12.41
C MET A 1 11.74 -34.09 10.96
N GLU A 2 13.01 -34.35 10.65
CA GLU A 2 13.53 -34.40 9.27
C GLU A 2 12.83 -35.44 8.37
N GLU A 3 12.54 -36.64 8.90
CA GLU A 3 11.75 -37.66 8.18
C GLU A 3 10.28 -37.26 7.97
N ALA A 4 9.67 -36.61 8.96
CA ALA A 4 8.30 -36.11 8.84
C ALA A 4 8.22 -34.98 7.78
N LEU A 5 9.21 -34.09 7.76
CA LEU A 5 9.30 -33.02 6.75
C LEU A 5 9.47 -33.56 5.33
N LYS A 6 10.24 -34.64 5.13
CA LYS A 6 10.37 -35.29 3.80
C LYS A 6 9.05 -35.85 3.27
N THR A 7 8.15 -36.30 4.14
CA THR A 7 6.84 -36.87 3.74
C THR A 7 5.82 -35.81 3.32
N TYR A 8 5.92 -34.58 3.83
CA TYR A 8 4.94 -33.52 3.56
C TYR A 8 5.31 -32.56 2.41
N LEU A 9 6.58 -32.56 1.95
CA LEU A 9 7.10 -31.44 1.14
C LEU A 9 6.89 -31.52 -0.38
N PHE A 10 6.53 -32.65 -0.96
CA PHE A 10 6.26 -32.72 -2.41
C PHE A 10 5.16 -33.71 -2.72
N LEU A 11 3.94 -33.21 -2.73
CA LEU A 11 2.79 -33.96 -3.18
C LEU A 11 2.03 -33.06 -4.17
N GLU A 12 2.23 -33.33 -5.47
CA GLU A 12 1.38 -32.76 -6.51
C GLU A 12 -0.06 -33.15 -6.19
N ALA A 13 -0.88 -32.13 -5.89
CA ALA A 13 -2.23 -32.28 -5.38
C ALA A 13 -3.14 -32.97 -6.41
N SER A 14 -3.17 -34.29 -6.36
CA SER A 14 -4.13 -35.15 -7.05
C SER A 14 -5.01 -35.85 -6.00
N SER A 15 -6.23 -36.26 -6.36
CA SER A 15 -7.10 -37.02 -5.46
C SER A 15 -6.49 -38.36 -5.01
N SER A 16 -5.55 -38.91 -5.80
CA SER A 16 -4.73 -40.07 -5.42
C SER A 16 -3.73 -39.77 -4.31
N CYS A 17 -3.26 -38.52 -4.20
CA CYS A 17 -2.32 -38.12 -3.18
C CYS A 17 -2.94 -38.12 -1.77
N VAL A 18 -4.12 -37.52 -1.58
CA VAL A 18 -4.75 -37.45 -0.25
C VAL A 18 -5.07 -38.84 0.27
N LYS A 19 -5.65 -39.70 -0.58
CA LYS A 19 -5.92 -41.11 -0.23
C LYS A 19 -4.63 -41.89 0.08
N HIS A 20 -3.53 -41.59 -0.61
CA HIS A 20 -2.24 -42.19 -0.31
C HIS A 20 -1.71 -41.75 1.06
N VAL A 21 -1.78 -40.45 1.39
CA VAL A 21 -1.41 -39.93 2.72
C VAL A 21 -2.27 -40.55 3.81
N GLU A 22 -3.59 -40.64 3.61
CA GLU A 22 -4.51 -41.31 4.54
C GLU A 22 -4.14 -42.78 4.74
N LYS A 23 -3.83 -43.51 3.66
CA LYS A 23 -3.40 -44.90 3.73
C LYS A 23 -2.07 -45.07 4.49
N VAL A 24 -1.06 -44.25 4.18
CA VAL A 24 0.23 -44.27 4.89
C VAL A 24 0.04 -43.95 6.39
N GLY A 25 -0.82 -42.98 6.70
CA GLY A 25 -1.19 -42.64 8.07
C GLY A 25 -1.94 -43.77 8.80
N ALA A 26 -2.80 -44.51 8.11
CA ALA A 26 -3.50 -45.67 8.66
C ALA A 26 -2.56 -46.87 8.91
N ASP A 27 -1.57 -47.08 8.02
CA ASP A 27 -0.58 -48.16 8.15
C ASP A 27 0.41 -47.90 9.31
N LYS A 28 0.67 -46.63 9.64
CA LYS A 28 1.56 -46.20 10.74
C LYS A 28 0.95 -45.03 11.52
N PRO A 29 -0.06 -45.26 12.38
CA PRO A 29 -0.71 -44.20 13.12
C PRO A 29 0.28 -43.58 14.11
N LEU A 30 0.53 -42.29 13.97
CA LEU A 30 1.22 -41.50 14.98
C LEU A 30 0.21 -41.02 16.03
N PRO A 31 0.60 -40.92 17.32
CA PRO A 31 -0.25 -40.31 18.32
C PRO A 31 -0.59 -38.87 17.92
N HIS A 32 -1.82 -38.45 18.14
CA HIS A 32 -2.21 -37.06 17.93
C HIS A 32 -1.41 -36.16 18.88
N LEU A 33 -0.61 -35.26 18.31
CA LEU A 33 0.15 -34.25 19.04
C LEU A 33 -0.63 -32.93 18.96
N ALA A 34 -1.49 -32.69 19.96
CA ALA A 34 -2.23 -31.44 20.05
C ALA A 34 -1.26 -30.28 20.32
N PRO A 35 -1.33 -29.17 19.56
CA PRO A 35 -0.46 -28.03 19.77
C PRO A 35 -0.83 -27.29 21.07
N SER A 36 0.18 -26.76 21.76
CA SER A 36 0.01 -25.80 22.84
C SER A 36 -0.16 -24.38 22.28
N PRO A 37 -0.81 -23.44 23.01
CA PRO A 37 -0.92 -22.05 22.56
C PRO A 37 0.44 -21.36 22.36
N GLN A 38 1.49 -21.82 23.05
CA GLN A 38 2.84 -21.26 22.97
C GLN A 38 3.68 -21.90 21.85
N ASP A 39 3.20 -22.96 21.21
CA ASP A 39 3.91 -23.58 20.10
C ASP A 39 3.98 -22.60 18.92
N ILE A 40 5.14 -22.56 18.27
CA ILE A 40 5.34 -21.76 17.06
C ILE A 40 4.48 -22.36 15.96
N LEU A 41 3.45 -21.62 15.55
CA LEU A 41 2.63 -21.95 14.40
C LEU A 41 3.37 -21.61 13.11
N THR A 42 4.07 -20.47 13.10
CA THR A 42 4.74 -20.04 11.88
C THR A 42 5.82 -18.98 12.04
N PHE A 43 6.68 -18.94 11.03
CA PHE A 43 7.58 -17.85 10.69
C PHE A 43 6.92 -16.94 9.66
N CYS A 44 7.09 -15.63 9.81
CA CYS A 44 6.78 -14.63 8.79
C CYS A 44 8.04 -13.80 8.54
N TYR A 45 8.67 -13.97 7.38
CA TYR A 45 9.90 -13.24 7.07
C TYR A 45 9.58 -11.81 6.63
N THR A 46 10.25 -10.84 7.25
CA THR A 46 10.12 -9.42 6.93
C THR A 46 11.51 -8.81 6.69
N SER A 47 11.65 -8.08 5.59
CA SER A 47 12.84 -7.31 5.27
C SER A 47 12.64 -5.86 5.71
N GLY A 48 13.46 -5.39 6.63
CA GLY A 48 13.60 -3.95 6.88
C GLY A 48 14.32 -3.26 5.70
N THR A 49 14.42 -1.94 5.75
CA THR A 49 14.99 -1.13 4.66
C THR A 49 16.48 -1.37 4.37
N THR A 50 17.22 -2.09 5.22
CA THR A 50 18.69 -2.17 5.13
C THR A 50 19.34 -3.48 5.61
N GLY A 51 18.62 -4.61 5.74
CA GLY A 51 19.25 -5.84 6.28
C GLY A 51 18.58 -7.16 5.90
N ASP A 52 19.22 -8.26 6.29
CA ASP A 52 18.74 -9.62 6.05
C ASP A 52 17.29 -9.83 6.55
N PRO A 53 16.47 -10.60 5.83
CA PRO A 53 15.11 -10.92 6.26
C PRO A 53 15.10 -11.51 7.67
N LYS A 54 14.28 -10.93 8.55
CA LYS A 54 14.10 -11.39 9.93
C LYS A 54 12.87 -12.30 10.00
N GLY A 55 13.01 -13.50 10.52
CA GLY A 55 11.90 -14.43 10.70
C GLY A 55 11.11 -14.09 11.96
N VAL A 56 9.91 -13.52 11.83
CA VAL A 56 9.00 -13.22 12.94
C VAL A 56 8.38 -14.51 13.45
N LEU A 57 8.58 -14.81 14.73
CA LEU A 57 8.07 -16.01 15.40
C LEU A 57 6.63 -15.79 15.91
N LEU A 58 5.66 -16.44 15.26
CA LEU A 58 4.26 -16.36 15.64
C LEU A 58 3.75 -17.70 16.18
N THR A 59 3.15 -17.65 17.37
CA THR A 59 2.53 -18.80 18.03
C THR A 59 1.08 -19.00 17.61
N HIS A 60 0.51 -20.15 17.98
CA HIS A 60 -0.94 -20.35 17.91
C HIS A 60 -1.71 -19.26 18.67
N GLN A 61 -1.27 -18.91 19.88
CA GLN A 61 -1.88 -17.85 20.69
C GLN A 61 -1.87 -16.51 19.95
N ASN A 62 -0.79 -16.16 19.26
CA ASN A 62 -0.70 -14.88 18.55
C ASN A 62 -1.82 -14.73 17.50
N LEU A 63 -1.98 -15.72 16.61
CA LEU A 63 -3.01 -15.68 15.57
C LEU A 63 -4.42 -15.82 16.15
N CYS A 64 -4.63 -16.71 17.13
CA CYS A 64 -5.92 -16.87 17.79
C CYS A 64 -6.37 -15.58 18.48
N SER A 65 -5.47 -14.87 19.16
CA SER A 65 -5.76 -13.59 19.81
C SER A 65 -6.04 -12.47 18.80
N ALA A 66 -5.25 -12.37 17.72
CA ALA A 66 -5.50 -11.41 16.65
C ALA A 66 -6.85 -11.65 15.96
N TRP A 67 -7.16 -12.92 15.63
CA TRP A 67 -8.43 -13.27 15.00
C TRP A 67 -9.59 -13.07 15.96
N SER A 68 -9.50 -13.49 17.22
CA SER A 68 -10.59 -13.29 18.21
C SER A 68 -10.94 -11.81 18.37
N ALA A 69 -9.95 -10.93 18.34
CA ALA A 69 -10.18 -9.49 18.39
C ALA A 69 -10.82 -8.93 17.11
N ALA A 70 -10.48 -9.48 15.94
CA ALA A 70 -11.11 -9.13 14.66
C ALA A 70 -12.55 -9.66 14.58
N SER A 71 -12.74 -10.96 14.86
CA SER A 71 -14.03 -11.64 14.83
C SER A 71 -14.96 -11.19 15.94
N GLY A 72 -14.50 -10.49 16.98
CA GLY A 72 -15.36 -9.79 17.92
C GLY A 72 -16.22 -8.70 17.26
N ARG A 73 -15.89 -8.30 16.02
CA ARG A 73 -16.67 -7.37 15.21
C ARG A 73 -17.47 -8.15 14.16
N ASP A 74 -18.80 -8.05 14.23
CA ASP A 74 -19.70 -8.86 13.40
C ASP A 74 -19.42 -8.73 11.89
N ALA A 75 -19.05 -7.53 11.43
CA ALA A 75 -18.71 -7.31 10.04
C ALA A 75 -17.54 -8.19 9.53
N LEU A 76 -16.56 -8.50 10.40
CA LEU A 76 -15.37 -9.27 10.05
C LEU A 76 -15.54 -10.79 10.18
N LYS A 77 -16.64 -11.26 10.78
CA LYS A 77 -16.92 -12.69 10.87
C LYS A 77 -17.22 -13.22 9.48
N ALA A 78 -16.44 -14.19 9.01
CA ALA A 78 -16.80 -15.01 7.86
C ALA A 78 -17.82 -16.07 8.32
N GLY A 79 -18.78 -16.39 7.47
CA GLY A 79 -19.79 -17.41 7.76
C GLY A 79 -20.18 -18.24 6.54
N ASP A 80 -21.15 -19.13 6.75
CA ASP A 80 -21.71 -19.97 5.69
C ASP A 80 -22.17 -19.13 4.49
N GLY A 81 -21.66 -19.45 3.30
CA GLY A 81 -21.96 -18.75 2.06
C GLY A 81 -21.04 -17.58 1.73
N ASP A 82 -20.14 -17.19 2.63
CA ASP A 82 -19.07 -16.25 2.30
C ASP A 82 -18.01 -16.89 1.42
N VAL A 83 -17.46 -16.08 0.52
CA VAL A 83 -16.38 -16.46 -0.38
C VAL A 83 -15.32 -15.37 -0.36
N HIS A 84 -14.11 -15.73 0.04
CA HIS A 84 -12.90 -14.91 0.00
C HIS A 84 -12.09 -15.20 -1.26
N MET A 85 -11.49 -14.16 -1.87
CA MET A 85 -10.53 -14.35 -2.95
C MET A 85 -9.09 -14.22 -2.43
N SER A 86 -8.39 -15.35 -2.30
CA SER A 86 -6.99 -15.41 -1.92
C SER A 86 -6.10 -15.06 -3.12
N TYR A 87 -5.67 -13.80 -3.20
CA TYR A 87 -4.67 -13.32 -4.16
C TYR A 87 -3.44 -12.69 -3.51
N LEU A 88 -3.53 -12.36 -2.21
CA LEU A 88 -2.39 -11.87 -1.46
C LEU A 88 -1.41 -13.03 -1.22
N PRO A 89 -0.09 -12.77 -1.15
CA PRO A 89 0.89 -13.84 -0.95
C PRO A 89 0.76 -14.48 0.42
N LEU A 90 0.74 -15.82 0.50
CA LEU A 90 0.78 -16.58 1.75
C LEU A 90 2.00 -16.29 2.65
N PRO A 91 3.17 -15.86 2.14
CA PRO A 91 4.25 -15.38 3.01
C PRO A 91 3.88 -14.15 3.85
N HIS A 92 2.85 -13.38 3.47
CA HIS A 92 2.43 -12.17 4.18
C HIS A 92 1.38 -12.48 5.25
N ILE A 93 1.61 -12.02 6.49
CA ILE A 93 0.75 -12.37 7.63
C ILE A 93 -0.73 -11.99 7.46
N PHE A 94 -1.02 -10.93 6.69
CA PHE A 94 -2.39 -10.47 6.48
C PHE A 94 -3.26 -11.52 5.81
N GLU A 95 -2.79 -12.15 4.72
CA GLU A 95 -3.53 -13.21 4.04
C GLU A 95 -3.73 -14.43 4.94
N ARG A 96 -2.73 -14.74 5.76
CA ARG A 96 -2.79 -15.89 6.66
C ARG A 96 -3.82 -15.71 7.76
N LEU A 97 -3.90 -14.52 8.35
CA LEU A 97 -4.93 -14.19 9.34
C LEU A 97 -6.32 -14.25 8.71
N VAL A 98 -6.47 -13.74 7.48
CA VAL A 98 -7.71 -13.83 6.71
C VAL A 98 -8.11 -15.28 6.46
N GLN A 99 -7.23 -16.11 5.91
CA GLN A 99 -7.55 -17.52 5.63
C GLN A 99 -7.86 -18.29 6.91
N PHE A 100 -7.12 -18.03 7.99
CA PHE A 100 -7.41 -18.59 9.29
C PHE A 100 -8.85 -18.28 9.72
N GLY A 101 -9.28 -17.03 9.56
CA GLY A 101 -10.64 -16.62 9.87
C GLY A 101 -11.72 -17.19 8.94
N VAL A 102 -11.45 -17.25 7.64
CA VAL A 102 -12.36 -17.84 6.64
C VAL A 102 -12.58 -19.33 6.91
N ILE A 103 -11.50 -20.07 7.22
CA ILE A 103 -11.57 -21.51 7.55
C ILE A 103 -12.36 -21.72 8.85
N LEU A 104 -12.06 -20.95 9.91
CA LEU A 104 -12.79 -21.05 11.17
C LEU A 104 -14.28 -20.68 11.04
N GLY A 105 -14.60 -19.78 10.11
CA GLY A 105 -15.98 -19.37 9.81
C GLY A 105 -16.76 -20.33 8.92
N GLY A 106 -16.16 -21.42 8.44
CA GLY A 106 -16.82 -22.35 7.49
C GLY A 106 -17.02 -21.77 6.09
N ALA A 107 -16.33 -20.68 5.76
CA ALA A 107 -16.45 -19.98 4.49
C ALA A 107 -15.51 -20.56 3.41
N SER A 108 -15.73 -20.17 2.15
CA SER A 108 -14.96 -20.67 1.00
C SER A 108 -13.81 -19.76 0.63
N ILE A 109 -12.70 -20.34 0.16
CA ILE A 109 -11.55 -19.61 -0.39
C ILE A 109 -11.42 -19.94 -1.89
N GLY A 110 -11.49 -18.91 -2.74
CA GLY A 110 -11.13 -19.01 -4.15
C GLY A 110 -9.72 -18.49 -4.38
N PHE A 111 -8.86 -19.29 -4.99
CA PHE A 111 -7.50 -18.89 -5.33
C PHE A 111 -7.46 -18.26 -6.72
N TYR A 112 -6.79 -17.11 -6.83
CA TYR A 112 -6.55 -16.45 -8.11
C TYR A 112 -5.63 -17.27 -9.00
N GLN A 113 -5.59 -16.97 -10.30
CA GLN A 113 -4.85 -17.77 -11.29
C GLN A 113 -3.30 -17.59 -11.25
N GLY A 114 -2.76 -16.87 -10.26
CA GLY A 114 -1.32 -16.61 -10.14
C GLY A 114 -0.82 -15.35 -10.86
N ASP A 115 -1.68 -14.65 -11.61
CA ASP A 115 -1.34 -13.42 -12.33
C ASP A 115 -2.13 -12.22 -11.82
N THR A 116 -1.44 -11.28 -11.17
CA THR A 116 -2.06 -10.07 -10.60
C THR A 116 -2.66 -9.12 -11.65
N LEU A 117 -2.32 -9.27 -12.93
CA LEU A 117 -2.91 -8.48 -14.02
C LEU A 117 -4.32 -8.96 -14.38
N LYS A 118 -4.65 -10.21 -14.05
CA LYS A 118 -5.94 -10.85 -14.38
C LYS A 118 -6.91 -10.95 -13.21
N ILE A 119 -6.60 -10.29 -12.08
CA ILE A 119 -7.44 -10.27 -10.88
C ILE A 119 -8.90 -9.89 -11.19
N VAL A 120 -9.15 -8.99 -12.14
CA VAL A 120 -10.53 -8.61 -12.50
C VAL A 120 -11.30 -9.76 -13.13
N GLU A 121 -10.64 -10.60 -13.95
CA GLU A 121 -11.25 -11.80 -14.52
C GLU A 121 -11.58 -12.82 -13.42
N ASP A 122 -10.64 -13.00 -12.48
CA ASP A 122 -10.83 -13.90 -11.33
C ASP A 122 -11.99 -13.41 -10.44
N LEU A 123 -12.10 -12.10 -10.21
CA LEU A 123 -13.22 -11.50 -9.47
C LEU A 123 -14.56 -11.70 -10.18
N GLN A 124 -14.61 -11.54 -11.51
CA GLN A 124 -15.82 -11.78 -12.30
C GLN A 124 -16.27 -13.23 -12.24
N ALA A 125 -15.32 -14.18 -12.22
CA ALA A 125 -15.62 -15.61 -12.12
C ALA A 125 -16.08 -16.00 -10.70
N LEU A 126 -15.35 -15.56 -9.67
CA LEU A 126 -15.58 -15.98 -8.29
C LEU A 126 -16.73 -15.22 -7.61
N ARG A 127 -16.87 -13.94 -7.93
CA ARG A 127 -17.79 -12.98 -7.30
C ARG A 127 -17.76 -13.05 -5.76
N PRO A 128 -16.63 -12.69 -5.11
CA PRO A 128 -16.45 -12.85 -3.68
C PRO A 128 -17.38 -11.95 -2.86
N THR A 129 -17.67 -12.38 -1.63
CA THR A 129 -18.43 -11.59 -0.65
C THR A 129 -17.51 -10.83 0.30
N PHE A 130 -16.30 -11.35 0.54
CA PHE A 130 -15.28 -10.72 1.37
C PHE A 130 -14.02 -10.48 0.54
N PHE A 131 -13.52 -9.25 0.53
CA PHE A 131 -12.38 -8.89 -0.31
C PHE A 131 -11.31 -8.08 0.44
N PRO A 132 -10.45 -8.76 1.22
CA PRO A 132 -9.19 -8.22 1.72
C PRO A 132 -8.30 -7.79 0.56
N SER A 133 -7.74 -6.59 0.67
CA SER A 133 -7.00 -5.97 -0.41
C SER A 133 -5.92 -5.02 0.10
N VAL A 134 -5.16 -4.45 -0.83
CA VAL A 134 -4.08 -3.51 -0.53
C VAL A 134 -4.25 -2.22 -1.35
N PRO A 135 -3.75 -1.07 -0.85
CA PRO A 135 -3.95 0.22 -1.52
C PRO A 135 -3.54 0.23 -2.98
N ARG A 136 -2.46 -0.47 -3.34
CA ARG A 136 -1.99 -0.56 -4.74
C ARG A 136 -3.04 -1.11 -5.69
N LEU A 137 -3.76 -2.18 -5.29
CA LEU A 137 -4.81 -2.75 -6.14
C LEU A 137 -6.04 -1.83 -6.17
N LEU A 138 -6.43 -1.29 -5.02
CA LEU A 138 -7.58 -0.38 -4.93
C LEU A 138 -7.37 0.90 -5.74
N ASN A 139 -6.17 1.48 -5.72
CA ASN A 139 -5.78 2.62 -6.57
C ASN A 139 -5.92 2.27 -8.06
N ARG A 140 -5.41 1.10 -8.48
CA ARG A 140 -5.54 0.64 -9.88
C ARG A 140 -7.00 0.47 -10.29
N VAL A 141 -7.84 -0.10 -9.43
CA VAL A 141 -9.28 -0.26 -9.68
C VAL A 141 -9.95 1.11 -9.77
N HIS A 142 -9.64 2.03 -8.85
CA HIS A 142 -10.10 3.41 -8.87
C HIS A 142 -9.77 4.09 -10.20
N ASP A 143 -8.50 4.08 -10.60
CA ASP A 143 -8.01 4.78 -11.80
C ASP A 143 -8.65 4.23 -13.07
N ARG A 144 -8.76 2.90 -13.19
CA ARG A 144 -9.40 2.24 -14.33
C ARG A 144 -10.89 2.57 -14.43
N LEU A 145 -11.60 2.58 -13.30
CA LEU A 145 -13.02 2.94 -13.28
C LEU A 145 -13.23 4.42 -13.61
N LEU A 146 -12.40 5.30 -13.04
CA LEU A 146 -12.47 6.73 -13.31
C LEU A 146 -12.16 7.05 -14.78
N ALA A 147 -11.17 6.38 -15.37
CA ALA A 147 -10.87 6.48 -16.80
C ALA A 147 -12.08 6.06 -17.66
N GLY A 148 -12.71 4.91 -17.36
CA GLY A 148 -13.89 4.45 -18.09
C GLY A 148 -15.10 5.37 -17.96
N ILE A 149 -15.28 6.04 -16.80
CA ILE A 149 -16.33 7.06 -16.61
C ILE A 149 -16.04 8.31 -17.45
N ASN A 150 -14.78 8.75 -17.48
CA ASN A 150 -14.36 9.90 -18.27
C ASN A 150 -14.50 9.64 -19.77
N GLU A 151 -14.12 8.45 -20.24
CA GLU A 151 -14.26 8.02 -21.63
C GLU A 151 -15.74 7.95 -22.04
N ALA A 152 -16.62 7.43 -21.17
CA ALA A 152 -18.05 7.38 -21.45
C ALA A 152 -18.67 8.77 -21.65
N GLY A 153 -18.14 9.78 -20.96
CA GLY A 153 -18.48 11.20 -21.15
C GLY A 153 -19.97 11.55 -21.04
N GLY A 154 -20.29 12.78 -21.45
CA GLY A 154 -21.66 13.27 -21.62
C GLY A 154 -22.60 13.01 -20.44
N LEU A 155 -23.81 12.55 -20.73
CA LEU A 155 -24.86 12.30 -19.74
C LEU A 155 -24.48 11.21 -18.74
N LYS A 156 -23.73 10.17 -19.15
CA LYS A 156 -23.31 9.07 -18.26
C LYS A 156 -22.37 9.57 -17.17
N LYS A 157 -21.39 10.40 -17.55
CA LYS A 157 -20.47 11.04 -16.61
C LYS A 157 -21.22 11.98 -15.66
N ALA A 158 -22.08 12.86 -16.19
CA ALA A 158 -22.86 13.78 -15.36
C ALA A 158 -23.77 13.05 -14.36
N LEU A 159 -24.38 11.95 -14.78
CA LEU A 159 -25.21 11.12 -13.91
C LEU A 159 -24.38 10.42 -12.81
N PHE A 160 -23.21 9.89 -13.16
CA PHE A 160 -22.27 9.32 -12.19
C PHE A 160 -21.82 10.36 -11.16
N GLU A 161 -21.39 11.54 -11.60
CA GLU A 161 -20.90 12.61 -10.71
C GLU A 161 -22.00 13.07 -9.74
N ARG A 162 -23.24 13.21 -10.22
CA ARG A 162 -24.39 13.54 -9.37
C ARG A 162 -24.66 12.45 -8.32
N ALA A 163 -24.66 11.19 -8.73
CA ALA A 163 -24.88 10.07 -7.83
C ALA A 163 -23.76 9.92 -6.80
N PHE A 164 -22.51 10.11 -7.25
CA PHE A 164 -21.33 10.06 -6.41
C PHE A 164 -21.35 11.17 -5.37
N ALA A 165 -21.63 12.42 -5.77
CA ALA A 165 -21.75 13.55 -4.86
C ALA A 165 -22.86 13.32 -3.81
N ALA A 166 -24.01 12.78 -4.23
CA ALA A 166 -25.09 12.44 -3.32
C ALA A 166 -24.67 11.42 -2.25
N LYS A 167 -24.03 10.32 -2.64
CA LYS A 167 -23.54 9.30 -1.69
C LYS A 167 -22.37 9.81 -0.84
N LYS A 168 -21.48 10.63 -1.40
CA LYS A 168 -20.38 11.23 -0.65
C LYS A 168 -20.87 12.10 0.51
N GLY A 169 -21.95 12.87 0.30
CA GLY A 169 -22.59 13.64 1.37
C GLY A 169 -23.23 12.79 2.49
N MET A 170 -23.44 11.50 2.25
CA MET A 170 -24.03 10.56 3.22
C MET A 170 -22.97 9.84 4.07
N LEU A 171 -21.71 9.76 3.61
CA LEU A 171 -20.64 9.05 4.33
C LEU A 171 -20.45 9.57 5.77
N PRO A 172 -20.41 10.89 6.05
CA PRO A 172 -20.28 11.37 7.43
C PRO A 172 -21.42 10.95 8.38
N GLN A 173 -22.55 10.50 7.83
CA GLN A 173 -23.70 10.00 8.60
C GLN A 173 -23.64 8.47 8.80
N GLY A 174 -22.52 7.82 8.44
CA GLY A 174 -22.37 6.37 8.49
C GLY A 174 -23.14 5.62 7.39
N LYS A 175 -23.65 6.33 6.37
CA LYS A 175 -24.51 5.74 5.32
C LYS A 175 -23.76 5.65 3.99
N ASN A 176 -23.74 4.45 3.41
CA ASN A 176 -23.06 4.18 2.14
C ASN A 176 -23.97 3.52 1.07
N THR A 177 -25.27 3.40 1.33
CA THR A 177 -26.23 2.83 0.37
C THR A 177 -27.32 3.85 0.02
N HIS A 178 -27.75 3.87 -1.23
CA HIS A 178 -28.80 4.74 -1.76
C HIS A 178 -29.74 3.97 -2.70
N PRO A 179 -31.07 3.91 -2.45
CA PRO A 179 -31.99 3.01 -3.15
C PRO A 179 -32.07 3.23 -4.66
N LEU A 180 -32.00 4.50 -5.11
CA LEU A 180 -32.00 4.85 -6.53
C LEU A 180 -30.63 4.64 -7.20
N TRP A 181 -29.60 5.33 -6.71
CA TRP A 181 -28.28 5.37 -7.34
C TRP A 181 -27.56 4.03 -7.35
N ASP A 182 -27.71 3.23 -6.29
CA ASP A 182 -27.08 1.92 -6.22
C ASP A 182 -27.62 1.02 -7.33
N ARG A 183 -28.94 1.01 -7.54
CA ARG A 183 -29.58 0.18 -8.57
C ARG A 183 -29.27 0.65 -9.99
N ILE A 184 -29.23 1.95 -10.23
CA ILE A 184 -29.08 2.51 -11.58
C ILE A 184 -27.62 2.49 -12.06
N ILE A 185 -26.68 2.80 -11.16
CA ILE A 185 -25.28 3.07 -11.50
C ILE A 185 -24.35 2.06 -10.83
N PHE A 186 -24.27 2.08 -9.50
CA PHE A 186 -23.16 1.45 -8.79
C PHE A 186 -23.21 -0.08 -8.86
N LYS A 187 -24.39 -0.69 -8.81
CA LYS A 187 -24.56 -2.14 -8.98
C LYS A 187 -24.00 -2.61 -10.33
N LYS A 188 -24.26 -1.88 -11.41
CA LYS A 188 -23.74 -2.22 -12.75
C LYS A 188 -22.21 -2.11 -12.83
N ILE A 189 -21.62 -1.16 -12.09
CA ILE A 189 -20.17 -1.02 -12.00
C ILE A 189 -19.58 -2.17 -11.19
N ALA A 190 -20.17 -2.49 -10.04
CA ALA A 190 -19.76 -3.60 -9.20
C ALA A 190 -19.85 -4.95 -9.96
N GLU A 191 -20.93 -5.18 -10.71
CA GLU A 191 -21.11 -6.39 -11.55
C GLU A 191 -20.01 -6.52 -12.61
N LYS A 192 -19.62 -5.40 -13.24
CA LYS A 192 -18.51 -5.40 -14.22
C LYS A 192 -17.16 -5.75 -13.61
N VAL A 193 -16.93 -5.44 -12.33
CA VAL A 193 -15.69 -5.79 -11.64
C VAL A 193 -15.76 -7.20 -11.02
N GLY A 194 -16.98 -7.71 -10.77
CA GLY A 194 -17.20 -8.96 -10.03
C GLY A 194 -17.34 -8.75 -8.51
N LEU A 195 -17.56 -7.52 -8.06
CA LEU A 195 -17.72 -7.17 -6.63
C LEU A 195 -19.16 -6.83 -6.27
N ASP A 196 -20.15 -7.26 -7.04
CA ASP A 196 -21.56 -6.96 -6.79
C ASP A 196 -22.17 -7.70 -5.59
N ARG A 197 -21.49 -8.76 -5.13
CA ARG A 197 -21.83 -9.51 -3.91
C ARG A 197 -20.99 -9.11 -2.71
N VAL A 198 -20.04 -8.19 -2.87
CA VAL A 198 -19.12 -7.83 -1.79
C VAL A 198 -19.90 -7.15 -0.66
N ARG A 199 -19.77 -7.70 0.55
CA ARG A 199 -20.33 -7.09 1.76
C ARG A 199 -19.30 -6.31 2.54
N LEU A 200 -18.02 -6.61 2.35
CA LEU A 200 -16.93 -5.97 3.08
C LEU A 200 -15.60 -6.05 2.32
N ILE A 201 -14.90 -4.92 2.28
CA ILE A 201 -13.51 -4.80 1.84
C ILE A 201 -12.67 -4.42 3.05
N VAL A 202 -11.50 -5.05 3.21
CA VAL A 202 -10.51 -4.66 4.24
C VAL A 202 -9.24 -4.26 3.53
N THR A 203 -8.67 -3.11 3.86
CA THR A 203 -7.39 -2.64 3.33
C THR A 203 -6.39 -2.37 4.44
N GLY A 204 -5.11 -2.63 4.17
CA GLY A 204 -4.01 -2.40 5.10
C GLY A 204 -2.67 -2.60 4.41
N SER A 205 -1.62 -2.83 5.19
CA SER A 205 -0.21 -3.00 4.75
C SER A 205 0.47 -1.73 4.22
N ALA A 206 -0.28 -0.74 3.73
CA ALA A 206 0.22 0.57 3.32
C ALA A 206 -0.88 1.65 3.49
N PRO A 207 -0.52 2.94 3.50
CA PRO A 207 -1.49 4.02 3.48
C PRO A 207 -2.32 4.05 2.19
N ILE A 208 -3.58 4.49 2.29
CA ILE A 208 -4.46 4.76 1.15
C ILE A 208 -4.96 6.21 1.21
N ALA A 209 -5.16 6.84 0.05
CA ALA A 209 -5.65 8.21 0.00
C ALA A 209 -7.16 8.28 0.29
N ASP A 210 -7.58 9.30 1.05
CA ASP A 210 -8.97 9.51 1.47
C ASP A 210 -9.98 9.47 0.31
N ASN A 211 -9.63 10.09 -0.83
CA ASN A 211 -10.49 10.14 -2.01
C ASN A 211 -10.68 8.77 -2.67
N VAL A 212 -9.65 7.91 -2.63
CA VAL A 212 -9.74 6.55 -3.17
C VAL A 212 -10.61 5.71 -2.25
N LEU A 213 -10.42 5.83 -0.95
CA LEU A 213 -11.18 5.09 0.06
C LEU A 213 -12.69 5.44 -0.04
N ASP A 214 -13.03 6.74 -0.07
CA ASP A 214 -14.40 7.22 -0.31
C ASP A 214 -14.97 6.66 -1.62
N PHE A 215 -14.17 6.67 -2.70
CA PHE A 215 -14.63 6.21 -4.00
C PHE A 215 -14.98 4.73 -4.00
N ILE A 216 -14.11 3.88 -3.45
CA ILE A 216 -14.31 2.42 -3.37
C ILE A 216 -15.54 2.10 -2.51
N ARG A 217 -15.71 2.78 -1.36
CA ARG A 217 -16.93 2.66 -0.52
C ARG A 217 -18.19 2.93 -1.34
N ILE A 218 -18.22 4.08 -2.02
CA ILE A 218 -19.40 4.53 -2.78
C ILE A 218 -19.71 3.59 -3.95
N VAL A 219 -18.69 3.21 -4.72
CA VAL A 219 -18.86 2.46 -5.98
C VAL A 219 -19.25 1.01 -5.76
N PHE A 220 -18.72 0.37 -4.71
CA PHE A 220 -19.07 -1.02 -4.39
C PHE A 220 -20.16 -1.14 -3.34
N CYS A 221 -20.70 -0.01 -2.86
CA CYS A 221 -21.80 0.04 -1.89
C CYS A 221 -21.53 -0.76 -0.61
N CYS A 222 -20.26 -0.91 -0.21
CA CYS A 222 -19.86 -1.70 0.94
C CYS A 222 -18.93 -0.90 1.87
N PRO A 223 -18.90 -1.21 3.18
CA PRO A 223 -17.85 -0.72 4.05
C PRO A 223 -16.47 -1.12 3.50
N VAL A 224 -15.53 -0.18 3.62
CA VAL A 224 -14.10 -0.41 3.39
C VAL A 224 -13.41 -0.10 4.71
N LEU A 225 -12.91 -1.13 5.37
CA LEU A 225 -12.21 -1.01 6.65
C LEU A 225 -10.72 -0.81 6.42
N GLU A 226 -10.14 0.15 7.13
CA GLU A 226 -8.70 0.36 7.14
C GLU A 226 -8.11 -0.22 8.43
N GLY A 227 -7.15 -1.13 8.28
CA GLY A 227 -6.48 -1.82 9.38
C GLY A 227 -4.99 -1.53 9.42
N TYR A 228 -4.47 -1.37 10.63
CA TYR A 228 -3.04 -1.25 10.90
C TYR A 228 -2.56 -2.44 11.73
N GLY A 229 -1.49 -3.05 11.26
CA GLY A 229 -0.82 -4.19 11.89
C GLY A 229 0.47 -4.51 11.14
N LEU A 230 1.35 -5.24 11.80
CA LEU A 230 2.65 -5.66 11.28
C LEU A 230 2.76 -7.19 11.33
N SER A 231 3.84 -7.74 10.77
CA SER A 231 4.17 -9.15 10.95
C SER A 231 4.31 -9.47 12.44
N GLU A 232 5.02 -8.60 13.16
CA GLU A 232 5.31 -8.66 14.59
C GLU A 232 4.06 -8.58 15.48
N THR A 233 2.91 -8.18 14.94
CA THR A 233 1.64 -8.05 15.66
C THR A 233 0.57 -9.02 15.17
N ALA A 234 0.97 -10.04 14.39
CA ALA A 234 0.09 -11.00 13.76
C ALA A 234 -1.03 -10.33 12.93
N ALA A 235 -0.70 -9.26 12.20
CA ALA A 235 -1.61 -8.38 11.44
C ALA A 235 -2.66 -7.61 12.28
N GLY A 236 -2.69 -7.78 13.60
CA GLY A 236 -3.61 -7.07 14.50
C GLY A 236 -2.98 -5.83 15.12
N GLY A 237 -3.74 -4.76 15.25
CA GLY A 237 -3.31 -3.53 15.92
C GLY A 237 -4.50 -2.61 16.13
N THR A 238 -4.88 -1.88 15.08
CA THR A 238 -6.12 -1.09 15.03
C THR A 238 -6.92 -1.42 13.79
N ILE A 239 -8.22 -1.17 13.83
CA ILE A 239 -9.09 -1.28 12.65
C ILE A 239 -10.30 -0.35 12.78
N THR A 240 -10.70 0.28 11.67
CA THR A 240 -11.92 1.10 11.62
C THR A 240 -13.16 0.25 11.90
N ALA A 241 -14.22 0.88 12.40
CA ALA A 241 -15.53 0.23 12.52
C ALA A 241 -16.23 0.23 11.14
N ASP A 242 -17.15 -0.72 10.92
CA ASP A 242 -17.97 -0.80 9.70
C ASP A 242 -18.92 0.38 9.53
N GLN A 243 -19.28 1.04 10.63
CA GLN A 243 -20.05 2.28 10.64
C GLN A 243 -19.16 3.54 10.55
N ASP A 244 -17.85 3.42 10.73
CA ASP A 244 -16.91 4.53 10.58
C ASP A 244 -16.53 4.72 9.11
N MET A 245 -17.33 5.55 8.44
CA MET A 245 -17.18 5.89 7.03
C MET A 245 -16.28 7.10 6.80
N MET A 246 -15.59 7.61 7.83
CA MET A 246 -14.66 8.72 7.69
C MET A 246 -13.26 8.18 7.32
N PRO A 247 -12.64 8.67 6.24
CA PRO A 247 -11.29 8.25 5.87
C PRO A 247 -10.22 8.94 6.73
N GLY A 248 -8.98 8.48 6.59
CA GLY A 248 -7.80 9.15 7.12
C GLY A 248 -7.41 8.73 8.53
N THR A 249 -7.95 7.64 9.06
CA THR A 249 -7.50 6.99 10.30
C THR A 249 -7.53 5.47 10.11
N VAL A 250 -6.72 4.75 10.90
CA VAL A 250 -6.69 3.28 10.93
C VAL A 250 -7.59 2.73 12.06
N GLY A 251 -8.49 3.57 12.57
CA GLY A 251 -9.52 3.21 13.53
C GLY A 251 -9.04 3.04 14.97
N ALA A 252 -9.81 2.25 15.73
CA ALA A 252 -9.62 2.05 17.16
C ALA A 252 -8.79 0.79 17.44
N VAL A 253 -8.23 0.73 18.65
CA VAL A 253 -7.45 -0.41 19.13
C VAL A 253 -8.28 -1.71 19.09
N THR A 254 -7.65 -2.79 18.65
CA THR A 254 -8.25 -4.13 18.70
C THR A 254 -8.17 -4.71 20.11
N ALA A 255 -9.17 -5.48 20.52
CA ALA A 255 -9.33 -5.91 21.92
C ALA A 255 -8.17 -6.74 22.51
N CYS A 256 -7.28 -7.28 21.68
CA CYS A 256 -6.10 -8.03 22.12
C CYS A 256 -4.84 -7.16 22.32
N ASN A 257 -4.92 -5.85 22.05
CA ASN A 257 -3.81 -4.91 22.12
C ASN A 257 -4.06 -3.78 23.13
N GLU A 258 -2.98 -3.35 23.77
CA GLU A 258 -2.78 -2.04 24.36
C GLU A 258 -1.84 -1.24 23.45
N ILE A 259 -2.11 0.05 23.25
CA ILE A 259 -1.28 0.92 22.42
C ILE A 259 -0.95 2.21 23.19
N ARG A 260 0.33 2.58 23.20
CA ARG A 260 0.81 3.87 23.71
C ARG A 260 1.64 4.61 22.67
N LEU A 261 1.70 5.93 22.80
CA LEU A 261 2.63 6.78 22.04
C LEU A 261 3.85 7.10 22.90
N LYS A 262 5.05 6.80 22.37
CA LYS A 262 6.33 7.19 22.98
C LYS A 262 6.86 8.44 22.30
N ASP A 263 7.32 9.41 23.09
CA ASP A 263 7.90 10.64 22.56
C ASP A 263 9.08 10.33 21.63
N VAL A 264 9.19 11.10 20.56
CA VAL A 264 10.35 11.12 19.65
C VAL A 264 10.82 12.56 19.51
N PRO A 265 11.52 13.11 20.54
CA PRO A 265 11.89 14.52 20.58
C PRO A 265 12.75 14.95 19.39
N ASP A 266 13.63 14.06 18.92
CA ASP A 266 14.52 14.32 17.77
C ASP A 266 13.74 14.61 16.47
N MET A 267 12.50 14.12 16.37
CA MET A 267 11.58 14.35 15.25
C MET A 267 10.47 15.35 15.59
N GLY A 268 10.48 15.94 16.78
CA GLY A 268 9.45 16.90 17.23
C GLY A 268 8.06 16.29 17.43
N TYR A 269 7.99 15.00 17.77
CA TYR A 269 6.74 14.31 18.11
C TYR A 269 6.68 14.06 19.61
N LEU A 270 5.72 14.71 20.30
CA LEU A 270 5.54 14.58 21.74
C LEU A 270 4.12 14.12 22.07
N ARG A 271 3.98 13.28 23.10
CA ARG A 271 2.66 12.84 23.58
C ARG A 271 1.80 13.98 24.12
N THR A 272 2.41 15.12 24.44
CA THR A 272 1.74 16.32 24.93
C THR A 272 1.17 17.20 23.81
N ASP A 273 1.51 16.91 22.55
CA ASP A 273 1.08 17.72 21.41
C ASP A 273 -0.43 17.72 21.23
N GLN A 274 -0.99 18.91 21.05
CA GLN A 274 -2.44 19.11 20.84
C GLN A 274 -2.81 19.35 19.37
N VAL A 275 -1.81 19.54 18.52
CA VAL A 275 -2.00 19.82 17.09
C VAL A 275 -0.95 19.13 16.23
N HIS A 276 -1.37 18.65 15.07
CA HIS A 276 -0.53 18.17 14.00
C HIS A 276 -0.63 19.10 12.79
N LYS A 277 0.50 19.57 12.27
CA LYS A 277 0.55 20.48 11.12
C LYS A 277 0.93 19.74 9.85
N ILE A 278 0.16 19.95 8.78
CA ILE A 278 0.44 19.46 7.43
C ILE A 278 0.34 20.63 6.46
N GLY A 279 1.50 21.19 6.07
CA GLY A 279 1.54 22.43 5.29
C GLY A 279 0.81 23.55 6.03
N SER A 280 -0.21 24.14 5.40
CA SER A 280 -1.08 25.16 5.99
C SER A 280 -2.21 24.60 6.87
N LYS A 281 -2.48 23.28 6.83
CA LYS A 281 -3.56 22.66 7.60
C LYS A 281 -3.09 22.33 9.02
N THR A 282 -3.90 22.69 10.00
CA THR A 282 -3.72 22.30 11.41
C THR A 282 -4.83 21.32 11.79
N ILE A 283 -4.45 20.15 12.29
CA ILE A 283 -5.35 19.07 12.68
C ILE A 283 -5.23 18.89 14.19
N PRO A 284 -6.32 18.97 14.97
CA PRO A 284 -6.28 18.65 16.40
C PRO A 284 -5.83 17.20 16.63
N CYS A 285 -5.03 16.97 17.65
CA CYS A 285 -4.62 15.63 18.08
C CYS A 285 -4.50 15.55 19.61
N CYS A 286 -4.47 14.34 20.14
CA CYS A 286 -4.26 14.03 21.56
C CYS A 286 -2.94 13.28 21.73
N GLY A 287 -1.83 13.95 21.38
CA GLY A 287 -0.49 13.40 21.41
C GLY A 287 -0.03 12.80 20.09
N ARG A 288 1.29 12.83 19.89
CA ARG A 288 2.01 12.26 18.76
C ARG A 288 3.21 11.45 19.27
N GLY A 289 3.63 10.42 18.55
CA GLY A 289 4.81 9.66 18.93
C GLY A 289 4.93 8.32 18.24
N GLU A 290 5.97 7.57 18.59
CA GLU A 290 6.17 6.20 18.14
C GLU A 290 5.08 5.29 18.73
N ILE A 291 4.42 4.54 17.86
CA ILE A 291 3.36 3.59 18.23
C ILE A 291 4.04 2.37 18.87
N CYS A 292 3.75 2.15 20.15
CA CYS A 292 4.22 0.99 20.88
C CYS A 292 3.02 0.10 21.21
N LEU A 293 3.12 -1.20 20.95
CA LEU A 293 2.04 -2.16 21.14
C LEU A 293 2.41 -3.20 22.20
N LYS A 294 1.43 -3.64 22.97
CA LYS A 294 1.56 -4.75 23.92
C LYS A 294 0.29 -5.58 23.86
N GLY A 295 0.40 -6.90 23.86
CA GLY A 295 -0.76 -7.76 23.66
C GLY A 295 -0.40 -9.22 23.42
N LEU A 296 -1.41 -10.09 23.43
CA LEU A 296 -1.21 -11.54 23.21
C LEU A 296 -0.90 -11.88 21.74
N ASN A 297 -1.12 -10.94 20.82
CA ASN A 297 -0.80 -11.05 19.40
C ASN A 297 0.64 -10.61 19.05
N ILE A 298 1.39 -10.09 20.02
CA ILE A 298 2.79 -9.68 19.81
C ILE A 298 3.66 -10.93 19.68
N PHE A 299 4.47 -10.97 18.62
CA PHE A 299 5.43 -12.02 18.30
C PHE A 299 6.35 -12.38 19.47
N GLN A 300 6.91 -13.59 19.44
CA GLN A 300 7.88 -14.05 20.45
C GLN A 300 9.30 -13.51 20.22
N GLY A 301 9.51 -12.77 19.13
CA GLY A 301 10.81 -12.27 18.71
C GLY A 301 11.20 -12.73 17.31
N TYR A 302 12.44 -12.45 16.96
CA TYR A 302 13.03 -12.82 15.67
C TYR A 302 13.84 -14.11 15.80
N TYR A 303 13.65 -15.02 14.86
CA TYR A 303 14.30 -16.33 14.85
C TYR A 303 15.82 -16.20 14.86
N LYS A 304 16.46 -16.77 15.90
CA LYS A 304 17.91 -16.76 16.12
C LYS A 304 18.53 -15.36 16.12
N MET A 305 17.75 -14.34 16.51
CA MET A 305 18.21 -12.95 16.60
C MET A 305 17.79 -12.33 17.94
N PRO A 306 18.38 -12.76 19.08
CA PRO A 306 18.01 -12.26 20.40
C PRO A 306 18.28 -10.75 20.55
N ASP A 307 19.38 -10.24 20.00
CA ASP A 307 19.73 -8.81 20.07
C ASP A 307 18.68 -7.95 19.37
N LYS A 308 18.26 -8.34 18.15
CA LYS A 308 17.19 -7.66 17.42
C LYS A 308 15.83 -7.79 18.10
N THR A 309 15.62 -8.86 18.85
CA THR A 309 14.40 -9.05 19.64
C THR A 309 14.38 -8.07 20.81
N ALA A 310 15.49 -7.96 21.55
CA ALA A 310 15.64 -7.02 22.66
C ALA A 310 15.65 -5.54 22.22
N GLU A 311 16.10 -5.25 20.98
CA GLU A 311 15.94 -3.92 20.38
C GLU A 311 14.48 -3.57 20.08
N ALA A 312 13.66 -4.56 19.76
CA ALA A 312 12.27 -4.37 19.32
C ALA A 312 11.25 -4.42 20.46
N ILE A 313 11.50 -5.22 21.50
CA ILE A 313 10.63 -5.36 22.68
C ILE A 313 11.39 -4.84 23.90
N ASP A 314 10.87 -3.80 24.54
CA ASP A 314 11.49 -3.24 25.74
C ASP A 314 11.32 -4.12 26.99
N ALA A 315 12.00 -3.77 28.08
CA ALA A 315 11.96 -4.51 29.34
C ALA A 315 10.56 -4.57 29.97
N ASP A 316 9.66 -3.65 29.61
CA ASP A 316 8.28 -3.60 30.08
C ASP A 316 7.34 -4.43 29.17
N GLY A 317 7.88 -5.06 28.12
CA GLY A 317 7.16 -5.90 27.17
C GLY A 317 6.43 -5.12 26.07
N TRP A 318 6.79 -3.86 25.82
CA TRP A 318 6.25 -3.09 24.70
C TRP A 318 7.06 -3.31 23.44
N PHE A 319 6.36 -3.67 22.37
CA PHE A 319 6.91 -3.72 21.03
C PHE A 319 6.94 -2.33 20.40
N HIS A 320 8.14 -1.90 19.98
CA HIS A 320 8.38 -0.65 19.25
C HIS A 320 8.21 -0.85 17.75
N SER A 321 7.09 -0.36 17.18
CA SER A 321 6.78 -0.56 15.75
C SER A 321 7.71 0.20 14.80
N GLY A 322 8.29 1.33 15.26
CA GLY A 322 8.99 2.27 14.40
C GLY A 322 8.07 3.15 13.53
N ASP A 323 6.75 2.98 13.63
CA ASP A 323 5.75 3.85 12.99
C ASP A 323 5.36 4.99 13.94
N ILE A 324 5.15 6.19 13.39
CA ILE A 324 4.70 7.37 14.14
C ILE A 324 3.20 7.53 13.95
N GLY A 325 2.49 7.66 15.06
CA GLY A 325 1.05 7.88 15.12
C GLY A 325 0.67 9.14 15.85
N MET A 326 -0.60 9.52 15.68
CA MET A 326 -1.29 10.48 16.52
C MET A 326 -2.67 9.95 16.90
N TRP A 327 -3.11 10.27 18.11
CA TRP A 327 -4.51 10.08 18.48
C TRP A 327 -5.32 11.26 17.99
N THR A 328 -6.43 10.96 17.34
CA THR A 328 -7.46 11.96 17.04
C THR A 328 -8.30 12.22 18.32
N PRO A 329 -8.94 13.39 18.45
CA PRO A 329 -9.76 13.71 19.64
C PRO A 329 -10.89 12.72 19.92
N ASP A 330 -11.34 12.00 18.91
CA ASP A 330 -12.36 10.95 18.98
C ASP A 330 -11.78 9.53 19.18
N GLY A 331 -10.50 9.42 19.56
CA GLY A 331 -9.89 8.17 20.01
C GLY A 331 -9.48 7.20 18.90
N ARG A 332 -9.38 7.67 17.65
CA ARG A 332 -8.89 6.87 16.53
C ARG A 332 -7.41 7.14 16.27
N LEU A 333 -6.68 6.10 15.90
CA LEU A 333 -5.26 6.20 15.56
C LEU A 333 -5.10 6.64 14.11
N LYS A 334 -4.24 7.63 13.87
CA LYS A 334 -3.78 7.98 12.52
C LYS A 334 -2.28 7.77 12.43
N ILE A 335 -1.85 7.01 11.43
CA ILE A 335 -0.43 6.87 11.08
C ILE A 335 -0.01 8.14 10.32
N ILE A 336 1.08 8.77 10.75
CA ILE A 336 1.54 10.05 10.19
C ILE A 336 2.96 10.01 9.64
N ASP A 337 3.79 9.06 10.09
CA ASP A 337 5.19 8.99 9.67
C ASP A 337 5.82 7.61 9.98
N ARG A 338 7.08 7.44 9.56
CA ARG A 338 7.94 6.31 9.93
C ARG A 338 9.27 6.81 10.48
N LYS A 339 9.63 6.35 11.68
CA LYS A 339 10.84 6.77 12.41
C LYS A 339 12.13 6.59 11.60
N LYS A 340 12.21 5.54 10.79
CA LYS A 340 13.39 5.20 9.98
C LYS A 340 13.33 5.66 8.52
N ASN A 341 12.18 6.11 8.02
CA ASN A 341 12.02 6.58 6.64
C ASN A 341 11.95 8.10 6.54
N ILE A 342 12.36 8.85 7.57
CA ILE A 342 12.43 10.32 7.51
C ILE A 342 13.86 10.74 7.18
N PHE A 343 14.01 11.75 6.33
CA PHE A 343 15.28 12.45 6.19
C PHE A 343 15.10 13.91 6.59
N LYS A 344 16.09 14.41 7.33
CA LYS A 344 16.23 15.82 7.69
C LYS A 344 17.05 16.48 6.59
N LEU A 345 16.54 17.50 5.92
CA LEU A 345 17.30 18.24 4.91
C LEU A 345 18.29 19.22 5.56
N ALA A 346 19.21 19.78 4.78
CA ALA A 346 20.27 20.68 5.30
C ALA A 346 19.71 21.91 6.05
N GLN A 347 18.50 22.36 5.71
CA GLN A 347 17.78 23.44 6.40
C GLN A 347 17.17 23.04 7.76
N GLY A 348 17.32 21.77 8.15
CA GLY A 348 16.82 21.24 9.42
C GLY A 348 15.36 20.78 9.42
N GLU A 349 14.67 20.91 8.29
CA GLU A 349 13.30 20.44 8.10
C GLU A 349 13.26 18.93 7.88
N TYR A 350 12.29 18.27 8.49
CA TYR A 350 12.06 16.84 8.36
C TYR A 350 11.02 16.54 7.28
N VAL A 351 11.28 15.53 6.45
CA VAL A 351 10.40 15.15 5.34
C VAL A 351 10.09 13.66 5.38
N ALA A 352 8.80 13.35 5.34
CA ALA A 352 8.27 12.00 5.16
C ALA A 352 8.08 11.70 3.65
N PRO A 353 8.93 10.86 3.01
CA PRO A 353 8.90 10.57 1.58
C PRO A 353 7.60 9.88 1.15
N GLU A 354 7.12 8.88 1.92
CA GLU A 354 5.91 8.11 1.58
C GLU A 354 4.68 9.01 1.40
N LYS A 355 4.59 10.09 2.16
CA LYS A 355 3.52 11.08 2.02
C LYS A 355 3.59 11.82 0.68
N LEU A 356 4.79 12.21 0.26
CA LEU A 356 5.01 12.88 -1.02
C LEU A 356 4.80 11.93 -2.19
N GLU A 357 5.24 10.68 -2.06
CA GLU A 357 5.00 9.62 -3.05
C GLU A 357 3.50 9.39 -3.26
N ASN A 358 2.74 9.26 -2.17
CA ASN A 358 1.28 9.07 -2.20
C ASN A 358 0.55 10.28 -2.80
N LEU A 359 1.07 11.50 -2.64
CA LEU A 359 0.54 12.69 -3.29
C LEU A 359 0.89 12.71 -4.79
N ASN A 360 2.12 12.32 -5.16
CA ASN A 360 2.57 12.29 -6.55
C ASN A 360 1.74 11.34 -7.41
N VAL A 361 1.43 10.14 -6.89
CA VAL A 361 0.61 9.14 -7.62
C VAL A 361 -0.87 9.54 -7.77
N GLN A 362 -1.33 10.63 -7.16
CA GLN A 362 -2.65 11.19 -7.48
C GLN A 362 -2.70 11.85 -8.87
N SER A 363 -1.54 12.15 -9.45
CA SER A 363 -1.45 12.62 -10.83
C SER A 363 -1.70 11.46 -11.78
N LYS A 364 -2.65 11.62 -12.72
CA LYS A 364 -2.92 10.64 -13.78
C LYS A 364 -1.69 10.26 -14.64
N PHE A 365 -0.62 11.04 -14.59
CA PHE A 365 0.59 10.83 -15.37
C PHE A 365 1.62 9.93 -14.67
N ILE A 366 1.49 9.71 -13.36
CA ILE A 366 2.50 9.04 -12.53
C ILE A 366 1.92 7.71 -12.04
N ALA A 367 2.47 6.59 -12.51
CA ALA A 367 2.11 5.26 -12.02
C ALA A 367 2.83 4.91 -10.70
N GLN A 368 4.09 5.35 -10.55
CA GLN A 368 4.86 5.12 -9.31
C GLN A 368 5.75 6.33 -9.03
N SER A 369 6.01 6.59 -7.75
CA SER A 369 6.92 7.63 -7.28
C SER A 369 7.79 7.07 -6.17
N PHE A 370 9.07 7.42 -6.18
CA PHE A 370 10.02 7.17 -5.11
C PHE A 370 10.72 8.48 -4.77
N VAL A 371 10.59 8.97 -3.54
CA VAL A 371 11.15 10.25 -3.11
C VAL A 371 12.39 10.01 -2.27
N TYR A 372 13.49 10.57 -2.71
CA TYR A 372 14.78 10.59 -2.05
C TYR A 372 15.10 11.98 -1.52
N GLY A 373 15.71 12.02 -0.34
CA GLY A 373 16.29 13.23 0.22
C GLY A 373 17.64 12.92 0.86
N ASP A 374 18.58 13.84 0.68
CA ASP A 374 19.91 13.80 1.27
C ASP A 374 20.00 14.88 2.35
N SER A 375 20.48 14.51 3.54
CA SER A 375 20.59 15.43 4.67
C SER A 375 21.57 16.59 4.48
N LEU A 376 22.48 16.47 3.52
CA LEU A 376 23.40 17.54 3.13
C LEU A 376 22.83 18.44 2.04
N LYS A 377 21.64 18.12 1.50
CA LYS A 377 21.00 18.86 0.42
C LYS A 377 19.75 19.56 0.91
N THR A 378 19.40 20.66 0.24
CA THR A 378 18.21 21.45 0.57
C THR A 378 16.96 21.06 -0.23
N GLN A 379 17.14 20.17 -1.21
CA GLN A 379 16.12 19.79 -2.19
C GLN A 379 15.88 18.28 -2.16
N LEU A 380 14.67 17.90 -2.56
CA LEU A 380 14.27 16.51 -2.74
C LEU A 380 14.42 16.10 -4.20
N VAL A 381 14.69 14.82 -4.40
CA VAL A 381 14.67 14.18 -5.73
C VAL A 381 13.57 13.13 -5.74
N SER A 382 12.68 13.17 -6.72
CA SER A 382 11.67 12.13 -6.91
C SER A 382 11.95 11.35 -8.19
N ILE A 383 12.07 10.02 -8.11
CA ILE A 383 12.07 9.11 -9.25
C ILE A 383 10.63 8.75 -9.57
N VAL A 384 10.16 9.09 -10.76
CA VAL A 384 8.77 8.82 -11.18
C VAL A 384 8.73 7.85 -12.36
N VAL A 385 7.84 6.87 -12.28
CA VAL A 385 7.49 5.96 -13.39
C VAL A 385 6.20 6.48 -14.01
N PRO A 386 6.21 6.89 -15.30
CA PRO A 386 5.00 7.36 -15.96
C PRO A 386 3.94 6.27 -16.10
N ASP A 387 2.66 6.67 -16.12
CA ASP A 387 1.59 5.75 -16.49
C ASP A 387 1.72 5.33 -17.97
N PRO A 388 1.82 4.03 -18.27
CA PRO A 388 2.11 3.55 -19.61
C PRO A 388 0.96 3.81 -20.60
N GLU A 389 -0.29 3.80 -20.16
CA GLU A 389 -1.44 4.02 -21.04
C GLU A 389 -1.59 5.50 -21.36
N VAL A 390 -1.42 6.37 -20.35
CA VAL A 390 -1.41 7.82 -20.55
C VAL A 390 -0.23 8.26 -21.41
N ALA A 391 0.96 7.67 -21.19
CA ALA A 391 2.14 7.95 -22.00
C ALA A 391 1.98 7.52 -23.46
N LYS A 392 1.37 6.35 -23.72
CA LYS A 392 1.07 5.88 -25.09
C LYS A 392 0.04 6.77 -25.79
N ALA A 393 -1.04 7.13 -25.10
CA ALA A 393 -2.07 8.00 -25.64
C ALA A 393 -1.47 9.36 -26.03
N TRP A 394 -0.65 9.94 -25.15
CA TRP A 394 0.07 11.19 -25.41
C TRP A 394 1.04 11.06 -26.59
N ALA A 395 1.82 9.98 -26.68
CA ALA A 395 2.75 9.75 -27.79
C ALA A 395 2.00 9.71 -29.15
N LYS A 396 0.83 9.06 -29.17
CA LYS A 396 -0.02 8.98 -30.36
C LYS A 396 -0.59 10.35 -30.77
N GLU A 397 -1.01 11.17 -29.81
CA GLU A 397 -1.54 12.52 -30.07
C GLU A 397 -0.46 13.54 -30.48
N SER A 398 0.75 13.41 -29.95
CA SER A 398 1.88 14.31 -30.20
C SER A 398 2.70 13.96 -31.45
N GLY A 399 2.33 12.91 -32.19
CA GLY A 399 3.08 12.43 -33.35
C GLY A 399 4.50 11.94 -33.02
N SER A 400 4.81 11.75 -31.75
CA SER A 400 6.12 11.32 -31.25
C SER A 400 6.10 9.82 -30.97
N GLN A 401 7.22 9.11 -31.22
CA GLN A 401 7.31 7.73 -30.75
C GLN A 401 7.23 7.72 -29.21
N PRO A 402 6.56 6.71 -28.60
CA PRO A 402 6.56 6.58 -27.14
C PRO A 402 8.01 6.57 -26.65
N PRO A 403 8.35 7.35 -25.60
CA PRO A 403 9.73 7.62 -25.25
C PRO A 403 10.47 6.30 -25.00
N ARG A 404 11.43 5.99 -25.87
CA ARG A 404 12.29 4.79 -25.80
C ARG A 404 13.42 4.98 -24.78
N THR A 405 13.08 5.46 -23.58
CA THR A 405 13.98 5.97 -22.53
C THR A 405 14.33 7.45 -22.71
N ALA A 406 13.98 8.26 -21.70
CA ALA A 406 14.56 9.58 -21.48
C ALA A 406 14.53 9.87 -19.97
N SER A 407 15.70 9.99 -19.37
CA SER A 407 15.82 10.57 -18.03
C SER A 407 15.58 12.07 -18.16
N LEU A 408 14.39 12.54 -17.82
CA LEU A 408 14.12 13.98 -17.77
C LEU A 408 14.47 14.48 -16.36
N VAL A 409 15.53 15.28 -16.25
CA VAL A 409 15.84 16.07 -15.05
C VAL A 409 15.32 17.49 -15.31
N MET A 410 14.27 17.91 -14.60
CA MET A 410 13.83 19.30 -14.69
C MET A 410 14.65 20.19 -13.73
N HIS A 411 15.48 21.07 -14.30
CA HIS A 411 16.11 22.18 -13.58
C HIS A 411 15.21 23.42 -13.63
N SER A 412 15.01 24.09 -12.48
CA SER A 412 14.54 25.47 -12.44
C SER A 412 15.77 26.39 -12.50
N PRO A 413 15.82 27.42 -13.37
CA PRO A 413 16.95 28.33 -13.40
C PRO A 413 16.88 29.26 -12.19
N ALA A 414 17.96 29.29 -11.40
CA ALA A 414 18.29 30.42 -10.56
C ALA A 414 19.78 30.69 -10.77
N SER A 415 20.06 31.93 -11.15
CA SER A 415 21.34 32.53 -11.54
C SER A 415 22.53 32.17 -10.63
N GLY A 416 23.67 31.82 -11.26
CA GLY A 416 25.03 32.03 -10.78
C GLY A 416 25.55 31.09 -9.70
N ALA A 417 26.47 30.18 -10.08
CA ALA A 417 27.69 29.85 -9.31
C ALA A 417 28.48 28.75 -10.05
N GLU A 418 29.77 29.03 -10.24
CA GLU A 418 30.79 28.19 -10.86
C GLU A 418 31.15 26.94 -10.03
N HIS A 419 31.67 25.94 -10.75
CA HIS A 419 32.55 24.85 -10.31
C HIS A 419 32.28 24.12 -8.98
N LEU A 420 31.71 22.92 -9.08
CA LEU A 420 32.05 21.80 -8.19
C LEU A 420 32.24 20.53 -9.02
N GLY A 421 33.48 20.03 -9.01
CA GLY A 421 33.90 18.81 -9.68
C GLY A 421 33.22 17.57 -9.10
N LEU A 422 32.60 16.81 -10.00
CA LEU A 422 32.21 15.41 -9.82
C LEU A 422 32.76 14.68 -11.04
N ASP A 423 34.01 14.24 -10.92
CA ASP A 423 34.56 13.24 -11.83
C ASP A 423 33.85 11.90 -11.56
N ASP A 424 33.56 11.17 -12.64
CA ASP A 424 32.94 9.83 -12.71
C ASP A 424 31.41 9.70 -12.56
N CYS A 425 30.68 10.40 -13.44
CA CYS A 425 29.50 9.82 -14.11
C CYS A 425 29.24 10.55 -15.43
N SER A 426 29.93 10.11 -16.49
CA SER A 426 29.72 10.58 -17.86
C SER A 426 28.32 10.19 -18.36
N THR A 427 27.39 11.14 -18.36
CA THR A 427 26.64 11.66 -19.53
C THR A 427 25.50 12.56 -19.01
N VAL A 428 25.79 13.84 -18.77
CA VAL A 428 24.78 14.88 -18.49
C VAL A 428 24.65 15.74 -19.74
N PHE A 429 23.56 15.61 -20.50
CA PHE A 429 23.23 16.58 -21.54
C PHE A 429 22.47 17.75 -20.91
N GLY A 430 23.19 18.84 -20.63
CA GLY A 430 22.60 20.13 -20.29
C GLY A 430 22.14 20.85 -21.55
N TRP A 431 20.92 21.39 -21.53
CA TRP A 431 20.47 22.37 -22.52
C TRP A 431 20.48 23.74 -21.85
N ASP A 432 21.51 24.53 -22.16
CA ASP A 432 21.51 25.98 -21.94
C ASP A 432 20.75 26.65 -23.09
N LEU A 433 19.75 27.45 -22.76
CA LEU A 433 19.14 28.39 -23.69
C LEU A 433 19.01 29.74 -23.00
N GLU A 434 20.06 30.56 -23.12
CA GLU A 434 19.91 32.02 -23.02
C GLU A 434 19.31 32.57 -24.34
N PRO A 435 18.46 33.62 -24.26
CA PRO A 435 17.74 34.12 -25.43
C PRO A 435 18.55 35.18 -26.16
N SER A 436 19.25 34.82 -27.23
CA SER A 436 19.47 35.78 -28.32
C SER A 436 19.67 35.13 -29.69
N LEU A 437 18.77 35.53 -30.61
CA LEU A 437 19.03 35.80 -32.02
C LEU A 437 19.82 34.76 -32.84
N HIS A 438 19.15 33.69 -33.29
CA HIS A 438 18.98 33.35 -34.71
C HIS A 438 18.11 32.09 -34.87
N ALA A 439 17.13 32.17 -35.77
CA ALA A 439 16.16 31.12 -36.05
C ALA A 439 16.81 29.92 -36.78
N GLY A 440 16.49 28.69 -36.35
CA GLY A 440 16.91 27.48 -37.06
C GLY A 440 16.43 26.15 -36.45
N ARG A 441 15.17 25.80 -36.71
CA ARG A 441 14.59 24.43 -36.74
C ARG A 441 14.96 23.45 -35.60
N LEU A 442 14.15 23.44 -34.55
CA LEU A 442 13.42 22.29 -33.96
C LEU A 442 12.71 22.82 -32.71
N GLY A 443 11.37 22.83 -32.74
CA GLY A 443 10.54 23.64 -31.87
C GLY A 443 10.50 23.18 -30.40
N ASN A 444 10.40 24.17 -29.51
CA ASN A 444 9.84 24.06 -28.16
C ASN A 444 8.67 23.06 -28.13
N THR A 445 8.88 21.88 -27.55
CA THR A 445 7.83 20.87 -27.39
C THR A 445 6.92 21.24 -26.21
N SER A 446 5.61 21.21 -26.39
CA SER A 446 4.61 21.48 -25.34
C SER A 446 4.74 20.60 -24.08
N PHE A 447 5.41 19.45 -24.19
CA PHE A 447 5.66 18.52 -23.09
C PHE A 447 6.48 19.11 -21.95
N SER A 448 7.57 19.83 -22.26
CA SER A 448 8.39 20.49 -21.25
C SER A 448 7.60 21.62 -20.59
N GLN A 449 6.81 22.37 -21.36
CA GLN A 449 5.93 23.42 -20.83
C GLN A 449 4.82 22.87 -19.93
N GLU A 450 4.21 21.73 -20.26
CA GLU A 450 3.14 21.11 -19.48
C GLU A 450 3.66 20.37 -18.25
N MET A 451 4.82 19.72 -18.32
CA MET A 451 5.53 19.16 -17.15
C MET A 451 6.03 20.26 -16.22
N PHE A 452 6.47 21.40 -16.75
CA PHE A 452 6.80 22.60 -15.97
C PHE A 452 5.55 23.23 -15.35
N ASN A 453 4.42 23.23 -16.07
CA ASN A 453 3.11 23.63 -15.52
C ASN A 453 2.57 22.61 -14.51
N MET A 454 2.93 21.33 -14.62
CA MET A 454 2.64 20.27 -13.65
C MET A 454 3.46 20.48 -12.38
N ALA A 455 4.75 20.78 -12.49
CA ALA A 455 5.60 21.18 -11.36
C ALA A 455 5.05 22.46 -10.68
N ARG A 456 4.58 23.44 -11.45
CA ARG A 456 3.87 24.62 -10.94
C ARG A 456 2.51 24.31 -10.30
N LYS A 457 1.74 23.33 -10.80
CA LYS A 457 0.47 22.88 -10.19
C LYS A 457 0.71 22.09 -8.91
N VAL A 458 1.77 21.29 -8.84
CA VAL A 458 2.24 20.62 -7.62
C VAL A 458 2.69 21.67 -6.58
N GLN A 459 3.38 22.73 -7.01
CA GLN A 459 3.66 23.91 -6.16
C GLN A 459 2.40 24.74 -5.82
N GLY A 460 1.40 24.77 -6.72
CA GLY A 460 0.17 25.56 -6.61
C GLY A 460 -0.97 24.90 -5.82
N LEU A 461 -0.80 23.65 -5.37
CA LEU A 461 -1.77 22.92 -4.53
C LEU A 461 -1.89 23.46 -3.08
N GLY A 462 -1.51 24.72 -2.83
CA GLY A 462 -1.75 25.39 -1.55
C GLY A 462 -0.91 24.89 -0.39
N LEU A 463 0.20 24.18 -0.66
CA LEU A 463 1.24 23.96 0.33
C LEU A 463 2.04 25.26 0.43
N SER A 464 1.82 26.00 1.53
CA SER A 464 2.72 27.08 1.92
C SER A 464 4.07 26.46 2.29
N PHE A 465 4.89 26.20 1.29
CA PHE A 465 6.32 26.11 1.50
C PHE A 465 6.85 27.53 1.51
N LYS A 466 7.68 27.86 2.53
CA LYS A 466 8.59 28.99 2.38
C LYS A 466 9.42 28.79 1.10
N PRO A 467 9.88 29.85 0.41
CA PRO A 467 10.50 29.80 -0.92
C PRO A 467 11.72 28.86 -1.11
N SER A 468 12.12 28.09 -0.09
CA SER A 468 13.36 27.32 -0.01
C SER A 468 13.22 25.81 -0.25
N CYS A 469 12.00 25.24 -0.40
CA CYS A 469 11.83 23.81 -0.67
C CYS A 469 11.42 23.55 -2.12
N PHE A 470 12.38 23.18 -2.96
CA PHE A 470 12.14 22.73 -4.34
C PHE A 470 12.26 21.20 -4.44
N VAL A 471 11.33 20.56 -5.14
CA VAL A 471 11.40 19.12 -5.49
C VAL A 471 11.84 19.01 -6.94
N ARG A 472 12.98 18.36 -7.20
CA ARG A 472 13.41 17.98 -8.55
C ARG A 472 12.80 16.62 -8.90
N VAL A 473 12.15 16.53 -10.05
CA VAL A 473 11.57 15.29 -10.56
C VAL A 473 12.51 14.71 -11.60
N MET A 474 12.88 13.44 -11.42
CA MET A 474 13.63 12.62 -12.34
C MET A 474 12.72 11.53 -12.90
N ILE A 475 12.50 11.53 -14.21
CA ILE A 475 11.61 10.54 -14.85
C ILE A 475 12.43 9.30 -15.18
N CYS A 476 12.01 8.12 -14.69
CA CYS A 476 12.62 6.84 -15.03
C CYS A 476 11.68 6.03 -15.92
N CYS A 477 12.11 5.76 -17.15
CA CYS A 477 11.46 4.81 -18.05
C CYS A 477 12.31 3.53 -18.09
N THR A 478 11.88 2.43 -17.45
CA THR A 478 12.65 1.17 -17.45
C THR A 478 12.01 0.11 -18.36
N PHE A 479 12.85 -0.55 -19.15
CA PHE A 479 12.51 -1.66 -20.06
C PHE A 479 12.18 -2.95 -19.30
N LEU A 480 11.10 -3.64 -19.69
CA LEU A 480 11.04 -5.10 -19.56
C LEU A 480 11.85 -5.70 -20.72
N ARG A 481 13.08 -6.16 -20.45
CA ARG A 481 13.79 -7.06 -21.37
C ARG A 481 13.09 -8.42 -21.29
N ASP A 482 12.42 -8.79 -22.37
CA ASP A 482 11.92 -10.15 -22.57
C ASP A 482 13.13 -11.08 -22.70
N HIS A 483 13.44 -11.87 -21.66
CA HIS A 483 14.59 -12.78 -21.65
C HIS A 483 14.34 -14.07 -22.44
N ARG A 484 13.27 -14.15 -23.26
CA ARG A 484 13.04 -15.27 -24.18
C ARG A 484 13.51 -14.93 -25.59
N LYS A 485 14.83 -15.00 -25.81
CA LYS A 485 15.50 -15.27 -27.11
C LYS A 485 17.00 -15.05 -26.94
N HIS A 486 17.68 -16.00 -26.30
CA HIS A 486 19.09 -16.38 -26.53
C HIS A 486 19.43 -17.54 -25.58
N SER A 487 18.85 -18.70 -25.88
CA SER A 487 19.26 -19.99 -25.33
C SER A 487 19.04 -21.05 -26.41
N SER A 488 19.80 -20.92 -27.48
CA SER A 488 20.05 -21.93 -28.51
C SER A 488 21.28 -21.39 -29.23
N ASP A 489 22.26 -22.25 -29.48
CA ASP A 489 23.57 -21.90 -30.06
C ASP A 489 24.63 -21.44 -29.05
N GLN A 490 24.96 -22.30 -28.08
CA GLN A 490 26.34 -22.54 -27.61
C GLN A 490 26.35 -23.65 -26.54
N ALA A 491 26.26 -24.90 -26.98
CA ALA A 491 26.63 -26.08 -26.21
C ALA A 491 26.96 -27.25 -27.16
N GLU A 492 27.89 -27.02 -28.07
CA GLU A 492 28.68 -28.08 -28.71
C GLU A 492 30.12 -27.56 -28.78
N GLY A 493 31.04 -28.21 -28.08
CA GLY A 493 32.47 -27.91 -28.16
C GLY A 493 33.20 -28.06 -26.84
N THR A 494 33.89 -29.21 -26.73
CA THR A 494 34.94 -29.64 -25.78
C THR A 494 34.57 -29.93 -24.33
#